data_AF-A0A434TJN6-F1
#
_entry.id   AF-A0A434TJN6-F1
#
_cell.length_a   1.000
_cell.length_b   1.000
_cell.length_c   1.000
_cell.angle_alpha   90.00
_cell.angle_beta   90.00
_cell.angle_gamma   90.00
#
_symmetry.space_group_name_H-M   'P 1'
#
loop_
_entity.id
_entity.type
_entity.pdbx_description
1 polymer ?
#
loop_
_entity_poly.entity_id
_entity_poly.type
_entity_poly.pdbx_seq_one_letter_code
_entity_poly.pdbx_strand_id
1 'polypeptide(L)' 'VLAGDAVGIAAEPMTASEDFARFLTEVPGCFVFLGNGNSAPLHNPAYDFNDEGLLHGARFHAAVVRRRLAAGG' A
#
# COMPACT_ATOMS: atom_id res chain seq x y z
N VAL A 1 -0.31 -1.30 14.08
CA VAL A 1 0.69 -1.73 13.06
C VAL A 1 1.28 -0.52 12.39
N LEU A 2 0.44 0.45 12.01
CA LEU A 2 0.85 1.84 11.79
C LEU A 2 0.17 2.71 12.87
N ALA A 3 0.78 3.84 13.20
CA ALA A 3 0.13 4.86 14.04
C ALA A 3 -0.96 5.59 13.24
N GLY A 4 -1.96 6.17 13.90
CA GLY A 4 -3.14 6.74 13.23
C GLY A 4 -2.81 7.94 12.34
N ASP A 5 -1.80 8.71 12.69
CA ASP A 5 -1.24 9.84 11.93
C ASP A 5 -0.37 9.40 10.73
N ALA A 6 0.02 8.13 10.67
CA ALA A 6 0.78 7.56 9.56
C ALA A 6 -0.11 7.01 8.43
N VAL A 7 -1.42 7.27 8.47
CA VAL A 7 -2.40 6.81 7.47
C VAL A 7 -3.22 8.00 6.97
N GLY A 8 -3.24 8.20 5.65
CA GLY A 8 -4.02 9.24 5.00
C GLY A 8 -4.94 8.65 3.92
N ILE A 9 -6.06 9.32 3.67
CA ILE A 9 -6.89 9.09 2.49
C ILE A 9 -6.39 10.04 1.39
N ALA A 10 -6.14 9.50 0.20
CA ALA A 10 -5.79 10.33 -0.94
C ALA A 10 -6.93 11.31 -1.22
N ALA A 11 -6.60 12.61 -1.31
CA ALA A 11 -7.60 13.65 -1.53
C ALA A 11 -8.28 13.54 -2.91
N GLU A 12 -7.55 13.04 -3.90
CA GLU A 12 -7.99 12.84 -5.28
C GLU A 12 -7.60 11.44 -5.76
N PRO A 13 -8.37 10.82 -6.67
CA PRO A 13 -7.97 9.61 -7.36
C PRO A 13 -6.67 9.82 -8.16
N MET A 14 -5.84 8.78 -8.23
CA MET A 14 -4.64 8.81 -9.06
C MET A 14 -4.96 8.46 -10.51
N THR A 15 -4.26 9.10 -11.45
CA THR A 15 -4.40 8.83 -12.90
C THR A 15 -3.55 7.66 -13.39
N ALA A 16 -2.70 7.10 -12.53
CA ALA A 16 -1.92 5.90 -12.83
C ALA A 16 -2.84 4.69 -13.01
N SER A 17 -2.63 3.94 -14.10
CA SER A 17 -3.29 2.65 -14.30
C SER A 17 -2.53 1.54 -13.57
N GLU A 18 -3.26 0.62 -12.95
CA GLU A 18 -2.70 -0.56 -12.28
C GLU A 18 -3.59 -1.77 -12.60
N ASP A 19 -2.98 -2.89 -12.96
CA ASP A 19 -3.72 -4.08 -13.38
C ASP A 19 -4.40 -4.79 -12.20
N PHE A 20 -4.04 -4.44 -10.97
CA PHE A 20 -4.70 -4.87 -9.74
C PHE A 20 -6.21 -4.59 -9.76
N ALA A 21 -6.64 -3.55 -10.50
CA ALA A 21 -8.06 -3.25 -10.71
C ALA A 21 -8.85 -4.44 -11.29
N ARG A 22 -8.19 -5.34 -12.03
CA ARG A 22 -8.80 -6.58 -12.55
C ARG A 22 -9.13 -7.58 -11.45
N PHE A 23 -8.36 -7.64 -10.36
CA PHE A 23 -8.76 -8.47 -9.21
C PHE A 23 -9.98 -7.89 -8.50
N LEU A 24 -10.09 -6.56 -8.47
CA LEU A 24 -11.21 -5.87 -7.83
C LEU A 24 -12.54 -6.01 -8.58
N THR A 25 -12.54 -6.49 -9.83
CA THR A 25 -13.78 -6.88 -10.53
C THR A 25 -14.32 -8.24 -10.08
N GLU A 26 -13.46 -9.09 -9.53
CA GLU A 26 -13.80 -10.48 -9.16
C GLU A 26 -14.06 -10.64 -7.66
N VAL A 27 -13.31 -9.95 -6.81
CA VAL A 27 -13.40 -10.08 -5.35
C VAL A 27 -13.29 -8.74 -4.63
N PRO A 28 -13.97 -8.56 -3.47
CA PRO A 28 -13.77 -7.38 -2.64
C PRO A 28 -12.31 -7.27 -2.19
N GLY A 29 -11.68 -6.15 -2.54
CA GLY A 29 -10.29 -5.87 -2.20
C GLY A 29 -10.06 -4.40 -1.87
N CYS A 30 -8.82 -4.08 -1.51
CA CYS A 30 -8.40 -2.74 -1.18
C CYS A 30 -6.97 -2.55 -1.70
N PHE A 31 -6.78 -1.51 -2.51
CA PHE A 31 -5.47 -1.07 -2.97
C PHE A 31 -5.05 0.16 -2.16
N VAL A 32 -3.79 0.19 -1.72
CA VAL A 32 -3.24 1.28 -0.89
C VAL A 32 -1.85 1.64 -1.38
N PHE A 33 -1.47 2.90 -1.20
CA PHE A 33 -0.11 3.35 -1.44
C PHE A 33 0.70 3.29 -0.15
N LEU A 34 1.93 2.79 -0.26
CA LEU A 34 2.94 2.86 0.80
C LEU A 34 3.82 4.10 0.54
N GLY A 35 3.96 4.96 1.54
CA GLY A 35 4.81 6.15 1.41
C GLY A 35 6.28 5.78 1.19
N ASN A 36 6.94 6.43 0.24
CA ASN A 36 8.36 6.24 -0.10
C ASN A 36 9.28 7.36 0.43
N GLY A 37 8.74 8.32 1.18
CA GLY A 37 9.52 9.48 1.62
C GLY A 37 9.86 10.45 0.48
N ASN A 38 10.97 11.17 0.62
CA ASN A 38 11.37 12.22 -0.32
C ASN A 38 12.19 11.64 -1.50
N SER A 39 11.52 11.42 -2.63
CA SER A 39 12.11 10.90 -3.87
C SER A 39 11.45 11.56 -5.08
N ALA A 40 12.09 11.47 -6.26
CA ALA A 40 11.42 11.70 -7.53
C ALA A 40 10.20 10.75 -7.70
N PRO A 41 9.22 11.07 -8.56
CA PRO A 41 8.06 10.22 -8.80
C PRO A 41 8.42 8.92 -9.52
N LEU A 42 7.49 7.95 -9.51
CA LEU A 42 7.61 6.71 -10.28
C LEU A 42 7.90 7.01 -11.76
N HIS A 43 8.67 6.14 -12.42
CA HIS A 43 9.17 6.28 -13.80
C HIS A 43 10.23 7.37 -14.03
N ASN A 44 10.66 8.10 -13.00
CA ASN A 44 11.79 9.01 -13.11
C ASN A 44 13.13 8.26 -12.89
N PRO A 45 14.19 8.48 -13.70
CA PRO A 45 15.50 7.87 -13.48
C PRO A 45 16.17 8.23 -12.15
N ALA A 46 15.78 9.35 -11.54
CA ALA A 46 16.21 9.78 -10.22
C ALA A 46 15.31 9.26 -9.08
N TYR A 47 14.40 8.32 -9.36
CA TYR A 47 13.63 7.65 -8.33
C TYR A 47 14.56 6.88 -7.40
N ASP A 48 14.41 7.14 -6.10
CA ASP A 48 15.17 6.49 -5.03
C ASP A 48 14.19 5.76 -4.12
N PHE A 49 14.35 4.44 -4.02
CA PHE A 49 13.47 3.61 -3.21
C PHE A 49 13.91 3.70 -1.75
N ASN A 50 12.97 3.98 -0.85
CA ASN A 50 13.28 4.03 0.57
C ASN A 50 13.20 2.64 1.20
N ASP A 51 14.36 1.99 1.38
CA ASP A 51 14.49 0.66 1.98
C ASP A 51 13.86 0.53 3.38
N GLU A 52 13.83 1.61 4.17
CA GLU A 52 13.16 1.61 5.48
C GLU A 52 11.66 1.31 5.36
N GLY A 53 11.06 1.59 4.20
CA GLY A 53 9.67 1.28 3.86
C GLY A 53 9.37 -0.22 3.81
N LEU A 54 10.36 -1.08 3.54
CA LEU A 54 10.16 -2.53 3.37
C LEU A 54 9.54 -3.16 4.61
N LEU A 55 10.05 -2.83 5.78
CA LEU A 55 9.58 -3.43 7.03
C LEU A 55 8.17 -2.92 7.39
N HIS A 56 7.83 -1.68 7.03
CA HIS A 56 6.48 -1.15 7.19
C HIS A 56 5.48 -1.90 6.30
N GLY A 57 5.78 -2.09 5.02
CA GLY A 57 4.95 -2.83 4.07
C GLY A 57 4.74 -4.29 4.51
N ALA A 58 5.82 -4.98 4.87
CA ALA A 58 5.75 -6.37 5.32
C ALA A 58 4.89 -6.52 6.59
N ARG A 59 5.06 -5.63 7.58
CA ARG A 59 4.26 -5.63 8.81
C ARG A 59 2.79 -5.33 8.56
N PHE A 60 2.49 -4.39 7.65
CA PHE A 60 1.12 -4.06 7.22
C PHE A 60 0.42 -5.29 6.64
N HIS A 61 1.01 -5.94 5.62
CA HIS A 61 0.41 -7.12 5.00
C HIS A 61 0.25 -8.28 5.99
N ALA A 62 1.28 -8.56 6.80
CA ALA A 62 1.20 -9.62 7.80
C ALA A 62 0.09 -9.37 8.84
N ALA A 63 -0.15 -8.10 9.21
CA ALA A 63 -1.24 -7.75 10.11
C ALA A 63 -2.62 -7.90 9.48
N VAL A 64 -2.78 -7.51 8.20
CA VAL A 64 -4.02 -7.74 7.44
C VAL A 64 -4.33 -9.23 7.40
N VAL A 65 -3.35 -10.06 7.02
CA VAL A 65 -3.50 -11.53 6.96
C VAL A 65 -3.88 -12.08 8.32
N ARG A 66 -3.13 -11.75 9.39
CA ARG A 66 -3.45 -12.21 10.75
C ARG A 66 -4.88 -11.83 11.16
N ARG A 67 -5.31 -10.59 10.93
CA ARG A 67 -6.66 -10.14 11.32
C ARG A 67 -7.76 -10.82 10.51
N ARG A 68 -7.54 -11.05 9.21
CA ARG A 68 -8.54 -11.67 8.33
C ARG A 68 -8.66 -13.18 8.53
N LEU A 69 -7.55 -13.85 8.86
CA LEU A 69 -7.53 -15.30 9.05
C LEU A 69 -7.76 -15.73 10.52
N ALA A 70 -7.45 -14.89 11.51
CA ALA A 70 -7.74 -15.20 12.92
C ALA A 70 -9.25 -15.29 13.24
N ALA A 71 -10.12 -14.78 12.37
CA ALA A 71 -11.57 -14.89 12.49
C ALA A 71 -12.13 -16.22 11.93
N GLY A 72 -11.28 -17.12 11.43
CA GLY A 72 -11.65 -18.43 10.87
C GLY A 72 -11.20 -19.63 11.71
N GLY A 73 -10.94 -19.44 13.01
CA GLY A 73 -10.70 -20.50 13.98
C GLY A 73 -11.92 -20.77 14.85
#